data_AF-A0A2H3CNE7-F1
#
_entry.id   AF-A0A2H3CNE7-F1
#
_cell.length_a   1.000
_cell.length_b   1.000
_cell.length_c   1.000
_cell.angle_alpha   90.00
_cell.angle_beta   90.00
_cell.angle_gamma   90.00
#
_symmetry.space_group_name_H-M   'P 1'
#
loop_
_entity.id
_entity.type
_entity.pdbx_description
1 polymer ?
#
loop_
_entity_poly.entity_id
_entity_poly.type
_entity_poly.pdbx_seq_one_letter_code
_entity_poly.pdbx_strand_id
1 'polypeptide(L)'
;MEYFFYILKSTVTSSTSSTRLGNGVRSFRGGENEQQDSMAGVKGRAVKDPVLRSVNLKILHETVPALQPATSATLDSNQSNETVLLFENFETSVFFLPTMSYNLDYYHIGNGVACWYYNHDTCTRGISCEYSHAPDIRSVRDSQGRNVCLHYLQGYCVPPAPILSESIKPPKSTARMKLDMKRKKQRSKRRRAEAMARNRGLYSRYGHRQSEWEDERAENFGFLRGEAEELACQGVKPWDDDAWAVMDALSSRF
;
A
#
# COMPACT_ATOMS: atom_id res chain seq x y z
N MET A 1 -48.46 26.77 -1.26
CA MET A 1 -48.14 25.38 -0.88
C MET A 1 -46.90 25.43 0.00
N GLU A 2 -47.09 25.41 1.31
CA GLU A 2 -46.01 25.48 2.29
C GLU A 2 -45.59 24.05 2.68
N TYR A 3 -44.31 23.72 2.49
CA TYR A 3 -43.74 22.45 2.94
C TYR A 3 -43.06 22.67 4.30
N PHE A 4 -43.69 22.18 5.36
CA PHE A 4 -43.09 22.06 6.69
C PHE A 4 -42.14 20.86 6.71
N PHE A 5 -40.84 21.10 6.88
CA PHE A 5 -39.85 20.07 7.19
C PHE A 5 -39.74 19.87 8.70
N TYR A 6 -40.19 18.71 9.20
CA TYR A 6 -39.90 18.25 10.55
C TYR A 6 -38.49 17.64 10.60
N ILE A 7 -37.57 18.24 11.37
CA ILE A 7 -36.28 17.62 11.73
C ILE A 7 -36.44 16.95 13.10
N LEU A 8 -36.56 15.61 13.09
CA LEU A 8 -36.40 14.79 14.30
C LEU A 8 -34.91 14.63 14.60
N LYS A 9 -34.45 15.25 15.69
CA LYS A 9 -33.14 14.95 16.30
C LYS A 9 -33.30 13.75 17.24
N SER A 10 -32.81 12.59 16.84
CA SER A 10 -32.65 11.44 17.74
C SER A 10 -31.22 11.40 18.28
N THR A 11 -31.07 11.72 19.57
CA THR A 11 -29.84 11.51 20.33
C THR A 11 -29.79 10.06 20.82
N VAL A 12 -28.79 9.30 20.38
CA VAL A 12 -28.45 8.00 20.99
C VAL A 12 -27.12 8.17 21.72
N THR A 13 -27.19 8.12 23.04
CA THR A 13 -26.05 7.94 23.94
C THR A 13 -25.80 6.45 24.12
N SER A 14 -24.55 6.01 23.96
CA SER A 14 -24.14 4.66 24.31
C SER A 14 -22.85 4.74 25.10
N SER A 15 -22.98 4.54 26.41
CA SER A 15 -21.92 4.41 27.38
C SER A 15 -21.35 2.99 27.33
N THR A 16 -20.07 2.86 26.99
CA THR A 16 -19.32 1.62 27.18
C THR A 16 -18.37 1.78 28.36
N SER A 17 -18.72 1.13 29.47
CA SER A 17 -17.89 0.93 30.65
C SER A 17 -16.74 -0.03 30.33
N SER A 18 -15.51 0.48 30.33
CA SER A 18 -14.28 -0.30 30.14
C SER A 18 -13.64 -0.59 31.49
N THR A 19 -13.81 -1.81 31.98
CA THR A 19 -13.09 -2.37 33.14
C THR A 19 -11.60 -2.50 32.83
N ARG A 20 -10.76 -1.69 33.48
CA ARG A 20 -9.30 -1.83 33.50
C ARG A 20 -8.90 -2.75 34.64
N LEU A 21 -8.46 -3.97 34.32
CA LEU A 21 -7.79 -4.86 35.28
C LEU A 21 -6.28 -4.88 35.01
N GLY A 22 -5.50 -4.58 36.05
CA GLY A 22 -4.23 -5.21 36.38
C GLY A 22 -3.00 -4.91 35.51
N ASN A 23 -2.26 -3.85 35.84
CA ASN A 23 -0.84 -3.74 35.47
C ASN A 23 0.00 -4.56 36.46
N GLY A 24 0.36 -5.79 36.06
CA GLY A 24 1.40 -6.56 36.74
C GLY A 24 2.79 -6.04 36.37
N VAL A 25 3.48 -5.46 37.35
CA VAL A 25 4.89 -5.08 37.28
C VAL A 25 5.73 -6.35 37.23
N ARG A 26 6.32 -6.68 36.06
CA ARG A 26 7.39 -7.67 35.97
C ARG A 26 8.72 -6.96 35.80
N SER A 27 9.45 -6.91 36.91
CA SER A 27 10.87 -6.59 36.97
C SER A 27 11.65 -7.69 36.26
N PHE A 28 12.30 -7.37 35.13
CA PHE A 28 13.26 -8.25 34.48
C PHE A 28 14.66 -7.72 34.76
N ARG A 29 15.40 -8.49 35.58
CA ARG A 29 16.84 -8.34 35.75
C ARG A 29 17.53 -8.54 34.39
N GLY A 30 18.37 -7.57 34.03
CA GLY A 30 19.38 -7.73 33.00
C GLY A 30 20.43 -8.73 33.47
N GLY A 31 20.74 -9.68 32.60
CA GLY A 31 21.89 -10.56 32.70
C GLY A 31 22.52 -10.57 31.31
N GLU A 32 23.53 -9.75 31.16
CA GLU A 32 24.42 -9.68 30.02
C GLU A 32 25.24 -10.96 30.03
N ASN A 33 25.19 -11.74 28.94
CA ASN A 33 26.24 -12.71 28.64
C ASN A 33 26.47 -12.68 27.13
N GLU A 34 27.50 -11.92 26.84
CA GLU A 34 28.28 -11.87 25.62
C GLU A 34 28.87 -13.26 25.37
N GLN A 35 28.45 -13.89 24.28
CA GLN A 35 29.17 -15.04 23.73
C GLN A 35 29.23 -14.86 22.22
N GLN A 36 30.39 -14.38 21.80
CA GLN A 36 30.84 -14.30 20.43
C GLN A 36 31.11 -15.74 19.98
N ASP A 37 30.29 -16.27 19.09
CA ASP A 37 30.66 -17.46 18.31
C ASP A 37 30.62 -17.11 16.83
N SER A 38 31.84 -17.02 16.32
CA SER A 38 32.25 -16.97 14.93
C SER A 38 31.99 -18.33 14.27
N MET A 39 31.05 -18.38 13.33
CA MET A 39 31.04 -19.41 12.29
C MET A 39 30.96 -18.77 10.91
N ALA A 40 32.12 -18.76 10.27
CA ALA A 40 32.28 -18.65 8.83
C ALA A 40 31.71 -19.91 8.14
N GLY A 41 31.22 -19.78 6.90
CA GLY A 41 30.84 -20.92 6.05
C GLY A 41 29.51 -20.70 5.31
N VAL A 42 29.47 -20.01 4.18
CA VAL A 42 29.73 -20.51 2.80
C VAL A 42 28.49 -21.17 2.14
N LYS A 43 28.25 -20.76 0.88
CA LYS A 43 27.31 -21.28 -0.16
C LYS A 43 25.84 -20.90 0.07
N GLY A 44 25.22 -19.99 -0.70
CA GLY A 44 25.23 -19.89 -2.16
C GLY A 44 24.15 -20.81 -2.74
N ARG A 45 23.01 -20.25 -3.18
CA ARG A 45 22.15 -20.82 -4.24
C ARG A 45 21.00 -19.90 -4.65
N ALA A 46 20.92 -19.74 -5.97
CA ALA A 46 19.75 -19.54 -6.82
C ALA A 46 18.90 -18.28 -6.61
N VAL A 47 19.33 -17.21 -7.29
CA VAL A 47 18.41 -16.21 -7.84
C VAL A 47 17.50 -16.94 -8.83
N LYS A 48 16.20 -17.04 -8.53
CA LYS A 48 15.20 -17.47 -9.50
C LYS A 48 14.89 -16.27 -10.38
N ASP A 49 15.25 -16.37 -11.65
CA ASP A 49 14.90 -15.40 -12.67
C ASP A 49 13.37 -15.20 -12.72
N PRO A 50 12.87 -13.96 -12.71
CA PRO A 50 11.48 -13.69 -13.01
C PRO A 50 11.26 -13.96 -14.50
N VAL A 51 10.43 -14.97 -14.80
CA VAL A 51 9.89 -15.25 -16.13
C VAL A 51 9.21 -13.98 -16.65
N LEU A 52 9.91 -13.25 -17.52
CA LEU A 52 9.34 -12.17 -18.33
C LEU A 52 8.33 -12.80 -19.29
N ARG A 53 7.04 -12.70 -18.94
CA ARG A 53 5.96 -12.98 -19.88
C ARG A 53 5.94 -11.88 -20.93
N SER A 54 6.44 -12.21 -22.12
CA SER A 54 6.29 -11.40 -23.33
C SER A 54 4.80 -11.21 -23.62
N VAL A 55 4.26 -10.03 -23.32
CA VAL A 55 2.92 -9.66 -23.72
C VAL A 55 2.99 -9.27 -25.19
N ASN A 56 2.48 -10.13 -26.07
CA ASN A 56 2.33 -9.83 -27.49
C ASN A 56 1.28 -8.72 -27.65
N LEU A 57 1.72 -7.46 -27.68
CA LEU A 57 0.88 -6.34 -28.10
C LEU A 57 0.68 -6.47 -29.62
N LYS A 58 -0.45 -7.07 -30.02
CA LYS A 58 -0.98 -6.89 -31.37
C LYS A 58 -1.47 -5.44 -31.48
N ILE A 59 -0.62 -4.59 -32.04
CA ILE A 59 -1.00 -3.25 -32.50
C ILE A 59 -1.96 -3.46 -33.67
N LEU A 60 -3.26 -3.30 -33.41
CA LEU A 60 -4.25 -3.15 -34.48
C LEU A 60 -4.06 -1.75 -35.05
N HIS A 61 -3.47 -1.68 -36.24
CA HIS A 61 -3.52 -0.51 -37.09
C HIS A 61 -4.97 -0.35 -37.59
N GLU A 62 -5.76 0.46 -36.88
CA GLU A 62 -7.00 0.99 -37.45
C GLU A 62 -6.62 2.10 -38.44
N THR A 63 -6.84 1.81 -39.72
CA THR A 63 -6.83 2.77 -40.82
C THR A 63 -7.85 3.87 -40.57
N VAL A 64 -7.37 5.08 -40.30
CA VAL A 64 -8.16 6.31 -40.24
C VAL A 64 -8.57 6.69 -41.67
N PRO A 65 -9.87 6.86 -41.99
CA PRO A 65 -10.29 7.36 -43.29
C PRO A 65 -9.89 8.82 -43.46
N ALA A 66 -9.25 9.12 -44.59
CA ALA A 66 -8.87 10.47 -44.98
C ALA A 66 -10.11 11.37 -45.11
N LEU A 67 -10.25 12.34 -44.20
CA LEU A 67 -11.19 13.45 -44.38
C LEU A 67 -10.69 14.35 -45.51
N GLN A 68 -11.55 14.56 -46.51
CA GLN A 68 -11.32 15.46 -47.62
C GLN A 68 -11.31 16.93 -47.17
N PRO A 69 -10.54 17.81 -47.83
CA PRO A 69 -10.51 19.23 -47.54
C PRO A 69 -11.84 19.90 -47.95
N ALA A 70 -12.53 20.48 -46.97
CA ALA A 70 -13.69 21.32 -47.23
C ALA A 70 -13.23 22.60 -47.95
N THR A 71 -13.91 22.85 -49.08
CA THR A 71 -13.73 23.96 -50.00
C THR A 71 -13.93 25.31 -49.33
N SER A 72 -13.01 26.22 -49.63
CA SER A 72 -13.04 27.66 -49.37
C SER A 72 -14.34 28.32 -49.83
N ALA A 73 -15.07 28.94 -48.89
CA ALA A 73 -16.13 29.88 -49.20
C ALA A 73 -15.54 31.28 -49.41
N THR A 74 -15.91 31.84 -50.56
CA THR A 74 -15.57 33.14 -51.12
C THR A 74 -16.01 34.32 -50.25
N LEU A 75 -15.11 35.29 -50.11
CA LEU A 75 -15.34 36.63 -49.58
C LEU A 75 -16.12 37.44 -50.62
N ASP A 76 -17.37 37.78 -50.31
CA ASP A 76 -18.06 38.86 -51.01
C ASP A 76 -17.77 40.18 -50.32
N SER A 77 -16.99 40.98 -51.04
CA SER A 77 -16.75 42.39 -50.79
C SER A 77 -17.98 43.16 -51.24
N ASN A 78 -18.64 43.90 -50.36
CA ASN A 78 -19.55 44.95 -50.81
C ASN A 78 -19.71 46.11 -49.83
N GLN A 79 -19.35 47.27 -50.36
CA GLN A 79 -19.95 48.59 -50.19
C GLN A 79 -19.72 49.34 -48.87
N SER A 80 -18.65 50.13 -48.93
CA SER A 80 -18.56 51.54 -48.53
C SER A 80 -19.90 52.26 -48.38
N ASN A 81 -20.17 52.75 -47.17
CA ASN A 81 -20.92 53.98 -46.94
C ASN A 81 -20.07 54.87 -46.04
N GLU A 82 -19.55 55.95 -46.62
CA GLU A 82 -18.97 57.07 -45.91
C GLU A 82 -20.07 57.78 -45.12
N THR A 83 -20.02 57.67 -43.79
CA THR A 83 -20.70 58.60 -42.89
C THR A 83 -19.64 59.47 -42.23
N VAL A 84 -19.40 60.62 -42.87
CA VAL A 84 -18.68 61.75 -42.27
C VAL A 84 -19.59 62.35 -41.21
N LEU A 85 -19.42 61.93 -39.95
CA LEU A 85 -20.00 62.60 -38.79
C LEU A 85 -18.94 63.51 -38.18
N LEU A 86 -19.23 64.81 -38.26
CA LEU A 86 -18.57 65.87 -37.52
C LEU A 86 -18.73 65.60 -36.01
N PHE A 87 -17.67 65.10 -35.37
CA PHE A 87 -17.59 65.05 -33.92
C PHE A 87 -17.00 66.37 -33.40
N GLU A 88 -17.91 67.23 -32.95
CA GLU A 88 -17.57 68.37 -32.12
C GLU A 88 -17.02 67.87 -30.77
N ASN A 89 -15.77 68.27 -30.50
CA ASN A 89 -15.20 68.59 -29.17
C ASN A 89 -15.88 67.93 -27.95
N PHE A 90 -15.69 66.62 -27.79
CA PHE A 90 -15.93 65.99 -26.49
C PHE A 90 -14.67 66.15 -25.65
N GLU A 91 -14.78 66.97 -24.61
CA GLU A 91 -13.74 67.18 -23.60
C GLU A 91 -13.10 65.85 -23.21
N THR A 92 -11.77 65.80 -23.31
CA THR A 92 -10.91 64.71 -22.87
C THR A 92 -11.07 64.44 -21.37
N SER A 93 -12.17 63.80 -21.00
CA SER A 93 -12.20 63.04 -19.77
C SER A 93 -11.33 61.81 -20.02
N VAL A 94 -10.21 61.74 -19.30
CA VAL A 94 -9.34 60.58 -19.24
C VAL A 94 -10.15 59.47 -18.59
N PHE A 95 -10.99 58.80 -19.39
CA PHE A 95 -11.64 57.56 -18.98
C PHE A 95 -10.50 56.58 -18.75
N PHE A 96 -10.18 56.41 -17.48
CA PHE A 96 -9.34 55.34 -16.96
C PHE A 96 -10.05 54.04 -17.31
N LEU A 97 -9.87 53.57 -18.56
CA LEU A 97 -10.33 52.26 -18.96
C LEU A 97 -9.64 51.31 -17.99
N PRO A 98 -10.39 50.62 -17.10
CA PRO A 98 -9.78 49.64 -16.23
C PRO A 98 -9.00 48.71 -17.15
N THR A 99 -7.68 48.66 -16.95
CA THR A 99 -6.84 47.68 -17.62
C THR A 99 -7.39 46.33 -17.21
N MET A 100 -8.31 45.80 -18.02
CA MET A 100 -8.82 44.44 -17.90
C MET A 100 -7.56 43.60 -18.03
N SER A 101 -6.94 43.24 -16.90
CA SER A 101 -5.77 42.39 -16.90
C SER A 101 -6.29 41.03 -17.31
N TYR A 102 -6.33 40.82 -18.62
CA TYR A 102 -6.59 39.52 -19.22
C TYR A 102 -5.57 38.58 -18.58
N ASN A 103 -6.03 37.74 -17.65
CA ASN A 103 -5.19 36.81 -16.92
C ASN A 103 -4.54 35.90 -17.96
N LEU A 104 -3.26 36.17 -18.28
CA LEU A 104 -2.45 35.42 -19.24
C LEU A 104 -2.40 33.92 -18.91
N ASP A 105 -2.69 33.58 -17.65
CA ASP A 105 -2.90 32.23 -17.14
C ASP A 105 -3.90 31.41 -17.96
N TYR A 106 -4.83 32.05 -18.66
CA TYR A 106 -5.89 31.39 -19.42
C TYR A 106 -5.34 30.51 -20.56
N TYR A 107 -4.28 30.95 -21.25
CA TYR A 107 -3.72 30.23 -22.41
C TYR A 107 -2.51 29.38 -22.06
N HIS A 108 -2.32 29.08 -20.78
CA HIS A 108 -1.20 28.27 -20.35
C HIS A 108 -1.42 26.78 -20.71
N ILE A 109 -0.61 26.25 -21.62
CA ILE A 109 -0.75 24.88 -22.13
C ILE A 109 -0.12 23.85 -21.16
N GLY A 110 0.80 24.27 -20.29
CA GLY A 110 1.48 23.38 -19.33
C GLY A 110 2.02 22.10 -19.97
N ASN A 111 1.79 20.96 -19.32
CA ASN A 111 2.14 19.61 -19.79
C ASN A 111 1.08 18.95 -20.68
N GLY A 112 0.06 19.69 -21.13
CA GLY A 112 -1.06 19.13 -21.92
C GLY A 112 -2.10 18.35 -21.11
N VAL A 113 -1.96 18.24 -19.78
CA VAL A 113 -2.96 17.66 -18.87
C VAL A 113 -3.71 18.79 -18.18
N ALA A 114 -5.05 18.81 -18.25
CA ALA A 114 -5.85 19.86 -17.62
C ALA A 114 -5.62 19.97 -16.11
N CYS A 115 -5.44 21.20 -15.63
CA CYS A 115 -5.24 21.51 -14.22
C CYS A 115 -6.56 21.36 -13.44
N TRP A 116 -6.64 20.32 -12.61
CA TRP A 116 -7.81 20.07 -11.77
C TRP A 116 -8.14 21.26 -10.85
N TYR A 117 -7.13 21.86 -10.21
CA TYR A 117 -7.32 23.02 -9.33
C TYR A 117 -7.83 24.25 -10.08
N TYR A 118 -7.41 24.45 -11.33
CA TYR A 118 -7.85 25.59 -12.13
C TYR A 118 -9.32 25.44 -12.53
N ASN A 119 -9.75 24.23 -12.89
CA ASN A 119 -11.16 23.92 -13.16
C ASN A 119 -12.07 24.07 -11.92
N HIS A 120 -11.50 24.14 -10.72
CA HIS A 120 -12.21 24.36 -9.46
C HIS A 120 -11.93 25.74 -8.85
N ASP A 121 -11.39 26.69 -9.61
CA ASP A 121 -11.08 28.06 -9.16
C ASP A 121 -10.15 28.11 -7.92
N THR A 122 -9.32 27.09 -7.74
CA THR A 122 -8.38 26.93 -6.60
C THR A 122 -6.91 26.96 -6.99
N CYS A 123 -6.59 27.09 -8.28
CA CYS A 123 -5.20 27.18 -8.73
C CYS A 123 -4.63 28.59 -8.54
N THR A 124 -3.59 28.71 -7.71
CA THR A 124 -2.88 29.98 -7.46
C THR A 124 -1.54 30.09 -8.19
N ARG A 125 -1.19 29.08 -9.01
CA ARG A 125 0.12 29.03 -9.70
C ARG A 125 0.17 29.91 -10.96
N GLY A 126 -0.98 30.29 -11.50
CA GLY A 126 -1.07 31.06 -12.76
C GLY A 126 -0.28 30.42 -13.91
N ILE A 127 0.47 31.23 -14.66
CA ILE A 127 1.35 30.78 -15.78
C ILE A 127 2.43 29.78 -15.31
N SER A 128 2.78 29.76 -14.02
CA SER A 128 3.77 28.82 -13.48
C SER A 128 3.19 27.44 -13.12
N CYS A 129 1.92 27.19 -13.43
CA CYS A 129 1.30 25.89 -13.20
C CYS A 129 1.98 24.81 -14.06
N GLU A 130 2.22 23.62 -13.52
CA GLU A 130 2.78 22.50 -14.32
C GLU A 130 1.74 21.89 -15.27
N TYR A 131 0.45 22.15 -15.01
CA TYR A 131 -0.70 21.61 -15.72
C TYR A 131 -1.34 22.67 -16.64
N SER A 132 -2.05 22.23 -17.67
CA SER A 132 -2.73 23.09 -18.64
C SER A 132 -3.91 23.83 -18.02
N HIS A 133 -3.97 25.14 -18.19
CA HIS A 133 -5.17 25.94 -17.99
C HIS A 133 -5.97 26.14 -19.29
N ALA A 134 -5.32 25.96 -20.45
CA ALA A 134 -5.95 26.05 -21.76
C ALA A 134 -6.96 24.90 -21.97
N PRO A 135 -8.07 25.14 -22.71
CA PRO A 135 -9.00 24.09 -23.11
C PRO A 135 -8.27 23.09 -24.02
N ASP A 136 -8.60 21.81 -23.85
CA ASP A 136 -8.08 20.73 -24.69
C ASP A 136 -9.07 20.36 -25.81
N ILE A 137 -8.68 19.46 -26.72
CA ILE A 137 -9.57 18.99 -27.80
C ILE A 137 -10.82 18.26 -27.30
N ARG A 138 -10.90 17.93 -26.01
CA ARG A 138 -12.00 17.19 -25.37
C ARG A 138 -12.79 18.07 -24.40
N SER A 139 -12.49 19.36 -24.30
CA SER A 139 -13.14 20.28 -23.38
C SER A 139 -13.40 21.63 -24.02
N VAL A 140 -14.46 22.27 -23.56
CA VAL A 140 -14.84 23.62 -23.96
C VAL A 140 -14.99 24.47 -22.71
N ARG A 141 -14.80 25.78 -22.84
CA ARG A 141 -14.96 26.72 -21.73
C ARG A 141 -16.43 26.94 -21.43
N ASP A 142 -16.80 26.92 -20.14
CA ASP A 142 -18.09 27.46 -19.71
C ASP A 142 -18.06 29.00 -19.63
N SER A 143 -19.21 29.60 -19.33
CA SER A 143 -19.33 31.06 -19.13
C SER A 143 -18.53 31.58 -17.94
N GLN A 144 -18.04 30.70 -17.06
CA GLN A 144 -17.17 31.04 -15.93
C GLN A 144 -15.67 30.87 -16.26
N GLY A 145 -15.34 30.43 -17.48
CA GLY A 145 -13.97 30.20 -17.92
C GLY A 145 -13.38 28.87 -17.46
N ARG A 146 -14.17 27.90 -16.99
CA ARG A 146 -13.69 26.57 -16.58
C ARG A 146 -13.74 25.59 -17.75
N ASN A 147 -12.82 24.63 -17.79
CA ASN A 147 -12.83 23.61 -18.83
C ASN A 147 -13.87 22.52 -18.51
N VAL A 148 -14.89 22.42 -19.35
CA VAL A 148 -15.96 21.42 -19.27
C VAL A 148 -15.76 20.36 -20.35
N CYS A 149 -15.77 19.09 -19.98
CA CYS A 149 -15.65 17.97 -20.91
C CYS A 149 -16.77 17.99 -21.96
N LEU A 150 -16.44 17.86 -23.25
CA LEU A 150 -17.42 17.79 -24.35
C LEU A 150 -18.37 16.61 -24.19
N HIS A 151 -17.87 15.45 -23.74
CA HIS A 151 -18.70 14.29 -23.48
C HIS A 151 -19.69 14.51 -22.33
N TYR A 152 -19.36 15.39 -21.37
CA TYR A 152 -20.28 15.75 -20.29
C TYR A 152 -21.44 16.59 -20.82
N LEU A 153 -21.17 17.56 -21.69
CA LEU A 153 -22.21 18.34 -22.37
C LEU A 153 -23.12 17.47 -23.26
N GLN A 154 -22.58 16.40 -23.83
CA GLN A 154 -23.33 15.43 -24.63
C GLN A 154 -24.06 14.37 -23.77
N GLY A 155 -23.88 14.35 -22.45
CA GLY A 155 -24.50 13.37 -21.56
C GLY A 155 -23.86 11.97 -21.56
N TYR A 156 -22.75 11.77 -22.27
CA TYR A 156 -22.02 10.50 -22.32
C TYR A 156 -20.98 10.35 -21.19
N CYS A 157 -20.51 11.47 -20.63
CA CYS A 157 -19.59 11.42 -19.50
C CYS A 157 -20.40 11.26 -18.22
N VAL A 158 -20.40 10.05 -17.66
CA VAL A 158 -20.84 9.85 -16.28
C VAL A 158 -19.86 10.63 -15.41
N PRO A 159 -20.30 11.66 -14.65
CA PRO A 159 -19.41 12.31 -13.71
C PRO A 159 -18.81 11.20 -12.84
N PRO A 160 -17.48 11.19 -12.61
CA PRO A 160 -16.90 10.19 -11.72
C PRO A 160 -17.75 10.21 -10.45
N ALA A 161 -18.35 9.06 -10.13
CA ALA A 161 -19.31 8.94 -9.04
C ALA A 161 -18.78 9.77 -7.88
N PRO A 162 -19.59 10.68 -7.27
CA PRO A 162 -19.10 11.62 -6.28
C PRO A 162 -18.25 10.82 -5.32
N ILE A 163 -16.93 11.02 -5.42
CA ILE A 163 -15.96 10.23 -4.66
C ILE A 163 -16.12 10.81 -3.27
N LEU A 164 -17.12 10.32 -2.53
CA LEU A 164 -17.68 10.83 -1.27
C LEU A 164 -16.63 11.53 -0.43
N SER A 165 -16.33 12.78 -0.77
CA SER A 165 -15.19 13.58 -0.32
C SER A 165 -14.13 12.77 0.44
N GLU A 166 -13.63 11.67 -0.14
CA GLU A 166 -12.66 10.84 0.55
C GLU A 166 -11.42 11.68 0.49
N SER A 167 -11.19 12.39 1.61
CA SER A 167 -10.19 13.42 1.73
C SER A 167 -8.92 12.81 1.16
N ILE A 168 -8.49 13.29 -0.01
CA ILE A 168 -7.29 12.78 -0.68
C ILE A 168 -6.21 12.95 0.36
N LYS A 169 -5.87 11.86 1.05
CA LYS A 169 -5.05 11.94 2.25
C LYS A 169 -3.75 12.53 1.74
N PRO A 170 -3.30 13.68 2.29
CA PRO A 170 -2.08 14.31 1.81
C PRO A 170 -1.01 13.22 1.78
N PRO A 171 -0.19 13.16 0.71
CA PRO A 171 0.83 12.14 0.57
C PRO A 171 1.58 12.06 1.90
N LYS A 172 1.58 10.87 2.51
CA LYS A 172 2.13 10.69 3.86
C LYS A 172 3.52 11.29 3.83
N SER A 173 3.74 12.32 4.65
CA SER A 173 5.04 12.98 4.71
C SER A 173 6.14 11.94 4.88
N THR A 174 7.30 12.19 4.28
CA THR A 174 8.45 11.27 4.35
C THR A 174 8.79 10.90 5.80
N ALA A 175 8.58 11.83 6.74
CA ALA A 175 8.67 11.61 8.18
C ALA A 175 7.69 10.53 8.70
N ARG A 176 6.41 10.60 8.30
CA ARG A 176 5.39 9.61 8.66
C ARG A 176 5.69 8.23 8.06
N MET A 177 6.21 8.19 6.85
CA MET A 177 6.62 6.94 6.19
C MET A 177 7.81 6.27 6.90
N LYS A 178 8.81 7.06 7.33
CA LYS A 178 9.94 6.56 8.13
C LYS A 178 9.50 5.98 9.48
N LEU A 179 8.54 6.62 10.16
CA LEU A 179 7.97 6.12 11.41
C LEU A 179 7.22 4.78 11.20
N ASP A 180 6.43 4.67 10.14
CA ASP A 180 5.73 3.43 9.78
C ASP A 180 6.72 2.30 9.46
N MET A 181 7.83 2.58 8.76
CA MET A 181 8.87 1.59 8.51
C MET A 181 9.57 1.13 9.80
N LYS A 182 9.89 2.04 10.72
CA LYS A 182 10.46 1.68 12.04
C LYS A 182 9.49 0.79 12.83
N ARG A 183 8.20 1.13 12.88
CA ARG A 183 7.15 0.33 13.53
C ARG A 183 7.02 -1.06 12.89
N LYS A 184 7.07 -1.17 11.56
CA LYS A 184 7.04 -2.46 10.85
C LYS A 184 8.29 -3.31 11.16
N LYS A 185 9.48 -2.72 11.16
CA LYS A 185 10.74 -3.43 11.50
C LYS A 185 10.70 -3.98 12.94
N GLN A 186 10.19 -3.19 13.90
CA GLN A 186 10.04 -3.62 15.29
C GLN A 186 9.02 -4.77 15.43
N ARG A 187 7.87 -4.69 14.74
CA ARG A 187 6.88 -5.79 14.73
C ARG A 187 7.45 -7.07 14.14
N SER A 188 8.26 -6.98 13.08
CA SER A 188 8.95 -8.14 12.48
C SER A 188 9.97 -8.77 13.44
N LYS A 189 10.80 -7.94 14.10
CA LYS A 189 11.76 -8.41 15.12
C LYS A 189 11.05 -9.13 16.27
N ARG A 190 9.93 -8.57 16.77
CA ARG A 190 9.11 -9.21 17.82
C ARG A 190 8.55 -10.55 17.37
N ARG A 191 7.99 -10.65 16.15
CA ARG A 191 7.47 -11.93 15.61
C ARG A 191 8.55 -13.00 15.48
N ARG A 192 9.78 -12.64 15.07
CA ARG A 192 10.91 -13.59 15.02
C ARG A 192 11.32 -14.06 16.41
N ALA A 193 11.44 -13.15 17.37
CA ALA A 193 11.75 -13.51 18.76
C ALA A 193 10.69 -14.43 19.37
N GLU A 194 9.41 -14.16 19.11
CA GLU A 194 8.30 -15.01 19.56
C GLU A 194 8.32 -16.40 18.90
N ALA A 195 8.62 -16.48 17.61
CA ALA A 195 8.80 -17.77 16.92
C ALA A 195 9.97 -18.58 17.51
N MET A 196 11.10 -17.92 17.80
CA MET A 196 12.24 -18.56 18.48
C MET A 196 11.88 -19.02 19.90
N ALA A 197 11.12 -18.21 20.66
CA ALA A 197 10.67 -18.59 22.00
C ALA A 197 9.72 -19.80 21.98
N ARG A 198 8.80 -19.87 21.01
CA ARG A 198 7.92 -21.04 20.82
C ARG A 198 8.71 -22.30 20.44
N ASN A 199 9.71 -22.17 19.57
CA ASN A 199 10.54 -23.31 19.19
C ASN A 199 11.45 -23.82 20.32
N ARG A 200 11.90 -22.94 21.24
CA ARG A 200 12.67 -23.38 22.43
C ARG A 200 11.87 -24.32 23.34
N GLY A 201 10.54 -24.20 23.40
CA GLY A 201 9.69 -25.10 24.20
C GLY A 201 9.38 -26.45 23.53
N LEU A 202 9.40 -26.52 22.19
CA LEU A 202 9.02 -27.73 21.47
C LEU A 202 10.16 -28.74 21.33
N TYR A 203 11.41 -28.29 21.28
CA TYR A 203 12.57 -29.21 21.30
C TYR A 203 12.77 -29.88 22.67
N SER A 204 12.28 -29.27 23.76
CA SER A 204 12.38 -29.85 25.09
C SER A 204 11.39 -30.99 25.33
N ARG A 205 10.20 -30.96 24.70
CA ARG A 205 9.17 -31.97 24.96
C ARG A 205 9.42 -33.32 24.28
N TYR A 206 10.18 -33.35 23.18
CA TYR A 206 10.60 -34.60 22.52
C TYR A 206 11.96 -35.11 22.96
N GLY A 207 12.85 -34.25 23.49
CA GLY A 207 14.13 -34.68 24.07
C GLY A 207 13.99 -35.37 25.42
N HIS A 208 12.94 -35.05 26.21
CA HIS A 208 12.76 -35.64 27.53
C HIS A 208 12.43 -37.16 27.47
N ARG A 209 11.74 -37.63 26.42
CA ARG A 209 11.39 -39.06 26.35
C ARG A 209 12.58 -39.95 25.99
N GLN A 210 13.63 -39.42 25.36
CA GLN A 210 14.87 -40.17 25.13
C GLN A 210 15.77 -40.20 26.37
N SER A 211 15.78 -39.12 27.18
CA SER A 211 16.58 -39.13 28.41
C SER A 211 16.11 -40.18 29.41
N GLU A 212 14.80 -40.43 29.51
CA GLU A 212 14.27 -41.46 30.41
C GLU A 212 14.82 -42.87 30.10
N TRP A 213 15.03 -43.21 28.82
CA TRP A 213 15.60 -44.51 28.43
C TRP A 213 17.11 -44.59 28.63
N GLU A 214 17.82 -43.47 28.46
CA GLU A 214 19.26 -43.39 28.72
C GLU A 214 19.54 -43.45 30.23
N ASP A 215 18.74 -42.76 31.04
CA ASP A 215 18.81 -42.78 32.50
C ASP A 215 18.49 -44.20 33.04
N GLU A 216 17.44 -44.84 32.53
CA GLU A 216 17.07 -46.21 32.90
C GLU A 216 18.16 -47.23 32.54
N ARG A 217 18.81 -47.07 31.38
CA ARG A 217 19.95 -47.93 31.00
C ARG A 217 21.17 -47.66 31.87
N ALA A 218 21.42 -46.41 32.25
CA ALA A 218 22.54 -46.08 33.13
C ALA A 218 22.38 -46.74 34.52
N GLU A 219 21.16 -46.81 35.05
CA GLU A 219 20.86 -47.48 36.32
C GLU A 219 20.95 -49.02 36.25
N ASN A 220 20.73 -49.60 35.07
CA ASN A 220 20.68 -51.04 34.84
C ASN A 220 21.87 -51.56 34.01
N PHE A 221 23.04 -50.94 34.12
CA PHE A 221 24.30 -51.37 33.49
C PHE A 221 24.23 -51.54 31.95
N GLY A 222 23.41 -50.72 31.29
CA GLY A 222 23.24 -50.71 29.84
C GLY A 222 22.00 -51.45 29.33
N PHE A 223 21.29 -52.16 30.20
CA PHE A 223 20.06 -52.90 29.88
C PHE A 223 18.82 -52.08 30.23
N LEU A 224 17.70 -52.32 29.54
CA LEU A 224 16.39 -51.83 30.01
C LEU A 224 15.94 -52.65 31.22
N ARG A 225 15.06 -52.10 32.06
CA ARG A 225 14.58 -52.79 33.27
C ARG A 225 13.98 -54.17 32.97
N GLY A 226 13.23 -54.30 31.87
CA GLY A 226 12.66 -55.59 31.44
C GLY A 226 13.73 -56.60 30.99
N GLU A 227 14.79 -56.14 30.34
CA GLU A 227 15.92 -56.98 29.91
C GLU A 227 16.72 -57.47 31.14
N ALA A 228 16.96 -56.58 32.11
CA ALA A 228 17.63 -56.94 33.36
C ALA A 228 16.83 -57.96 34.19
N GLU A 229 15.50 -57.85 34.21
CA GLU A 229 14.61 -58.83 34.86
C GLU A 229 14.65 -60.19 34.14
N GLU A 230 14.67 -60.19 32.81
CA GLU A 230 14.78 -61.41 32.01
C GLU A 230 16.13 -62.14 32.24
N LEU A 231 17.24 -61.39 32.29
CA LEU A 231 18.54 -61.94 32.67
C LEU A 231 18.52 -62.54 34.08
N ALA A 232 17.90 -61.85 35.04
CA ALA A 232 17.77 -62.34 36.41
C ALA A 232 16.99 -63.66 36.47
N CYS A 233 15.95 -63.83 35.63
CA CYS A 233 15.23 -65.10 35.51
C CYS A 233 16.10 -66.26 34.98
N GLN A 234 17.12 -65.97 34.18
CA GLN A 234 18.10 -66.98 33.70
C GLN A 234 19.27 -67.18 34.67
N GLY A 235 19.34 -66.39 35.76
CA GLY A 235 20.43 -66.43 36.73
C GLY A 235 21.71 -65.72 36.27
N VAL A 236 21.64 -64.88 35.23
CA VAL A 236 22.75 -64.10 34.69
C VAL A 236 22.69 -62.69 35.26
N LYS A 237 23.80 -62.13 35.75
CA LYS A 237 23.81 -60.77 36.29
C LYS A 237 24.06 -59.75 35.18
N PRO A 238 23.45 -58.55 35.24
CA PRO A 238 23.65 -57.51 34.21
C PRO A 238 25.10 -57.03 34.04
N TRP A 239 25.99 -57.30 34.99
CA TRP A 239 27.41 -56.92 34.93
C TRP A 239 28.35 -58.07 34.57
N ASP A 240 27.82 -59.27 34.26
CA ASP A 240 28.64 -60.39 33.79
C ASP A 240 29.03 -60.17 32.32
N ASP A 241 30.24 -60.60 31.92
CA ASP A 241 30.82 -60.33 30.59
C ASP A 241 30.00 -60.94 29.43
N ASP A 242 29.20 -61.97 29.70
CA ASP A 242 28.36 -62.69 28.73
C ASP A 242 26.89 -62.23 28.72
N ALA A 243 26.49 -61.28 29.59
CA ALA A 243 25.11 -60.81 29.70
C ALA A 243 24.52 -60.31 28.36
N TRP A 244 25.32 -59.60 27.55
CA TRP A 244 24.91 -59.14 26.22
C TRP A 244 24.67 -60.28 25.23
N ALA A 245 25.49 -61.34 25.27
CA ALA A 245 25.33 -62.50 24.40
C ALA A 245 24.08 -63.30 24.75
N VAL A 246 23.77 -63.41 26.05
CA VAL A 246 22.53 -64.04 26.53
C VAL A 246 21.30 -63.24 26.07
N MET A 247 21.32 -61.91 26.18
CA MET A 247 20.21 -61.08 25.69
C MET A 247 20.02 -61.16 24.17
N ASP A 248 21.09 -61.20 23.40
CA ASP A 248 21.01 -61.37 21.94
C ASP A 248 20.38 -62.74 21.57
N ALA A 249 20.74 -63.80 22.32
CA ALA A 249 20.14 -65.13 22.15
C ALA A 249 18.64 -65.19 22.56
N LEU A 250 18.22 -64.40 23.55
CA LEU A 250 16.82 -64.32 23.97
C LEU A 250 15.98 -63.50 22.98
N SER A 251 16.50 -62.37 22.50
CA SER A 251 15.79 -61.48 21.58
C SER A 251 15.67 -62.03 20.15
N SER A 252 16.60 -62.90 19.74
CA SER A 252 16.58 -63.56 18.42
C SER A 252 15.55 -64.69 18.27
N ARG A 253 14.83 -65.04 19.35
CA ARG A 253 13.86 -66.16 19.36
C ARG A 253 12.45 -65.82 18.88
N PHE A 254 12.19 -64.57 18.51
CA PHE A 254 10.89 -64.07 18.02
C PHE A 254 11.04 -63.34 16.69
#